data_AF-A0A1Y3R981-F1
#
_entry.id   AF-A0A1Y3R981-F1
#
_cell.length_a   1.000
_cell.length_b   1.000
_cell.length_c   1.000
_cell.angle_alpha   90.00
_cell.angle_beta   90.00
_cell.angle_gamma   90.00
#
_symmetry.space_group_name_H-M   'P 1'
#
loop_
_entity.id
_entity.type
_entity.pdbx_description
1 polymer ?
#
loop_
_entity_poly.entity_id
_entity_poly.type
_entity_poly.pdbx_seq_one_letter_code
_entity_poly.pdbx_strand_id
1 'polypeptide(L)'
;MKNKLYILIGSIIIVLAIVAASIFLVFTKDVEPAATDFELDGTWKLFNYGVPMTDEQYLVFNDGTVNGYKNGNDTPSITSKFEYSTGSLKLTDLGIEYKADQITDNYLALYDSNLTEYALVRSTGDGINYQNFDWNLLVGTWDVILHGKDFAGSEQMIFDGTTVKDFRDGNTTPYLDSSYTIKDNGILVIEGIGLELNLCYLDSNLAILVETHTGYAYELVKHK
;
A
#
# COMPACT_ATOMS: atom_id res chain seq x y z
N MET A 1 -30.99 -11.09 -41.99
CA MET A 1 -29.61 -10.84 -42.49
C MET A 1 -28.67 -11.29 -41.39
N LYS A 2 -27.70 -12.21 -41.57
CA LYS A 2 -26.39 -12.06 -42.26
C LYS A 2 -25.61 -10.86 -41.70
N ASN A 3 -24.38 -10.97 -41.17
CA ASN A 3 -23.37 -12.05 -41.16
C ASN A 3 -23.17 -12.65 -39.74
N LYS A 4 -22.41 -13.70 -39.38
CA LYS A 4 -21.43 -14.65 -40.00
C LYS A 4 -19.96 -14.23 -40.26
N LEU A 5 -19.06 -14.53 -39.31
CA LEU A 5 -17.74 -15.21 -39.44
C LEU A 5 -17.12 -15.28 -38.00
N TYR A 6 -16.88 -16.42 -37.33
CA TYR A 6 -16.04 -17.61 -37.58
C TYR A 6 -14.55 -17.47 -37.18
N ILE A 7 -14.12 -18.33 -36.23
CA ILE A 7 -12.98 -19.28 -36.30
C ILE A 7 -11.54 -18.68 -36.25
N LEU A 8 -10.51 -19.29 -35.64
CA LEU A 8 -10.31 -20.40 -34.66
C LEU A 8 -8.78 -20.54 -34.43
N ILE A 9 -8.37 -21.31 -33.41
CA ILE A 9 -7.02 -21.89 -33.18
C ILE A 9 -5.88 -20.92 -32.79
N GLY A 10 -5.42 -21.11 -31.54
CA GLY A 10 -4.08 -20.79 -31.06
C GLY A 10 -3.61 -21.82 -30.02
N SER A 11 -4.00 -23.09 -30.18
CA SER A 11 -3.71 -24.14 -29.19
C SER A 11 -2.26 -24.60 -29.27
N ILE A 12 -1.48 -24.30 -28.23
CA ILE A 12 -0.26 -25.04 -27.91
C ILE A 12 -0.42 -25.65 -26.51
N ILE A 13 -0.38 -26.98 -26.48
CA ILE A 13 -0.28 -27.77 -25.26
C ILE A 13 1.19 -27.73 -24.82
N ILE A 14 1.47 -27.26 -23.61
CA ILE A 14 2.68 -27.64 -22.87
C ILE A 14 2.24 -28.36 -21.60
N VAL A 15 2.15 -29.68 -21.71
CA VAL A 15 2.23 -30.61 -20.58
C VAL A 15 3.72 -30.91 -20.37
N LEU A 16 4.13 -31.07 -19.10
CA LEU A 16 5.50 -31.36 -18.59
C LEU A 16 6.45 -30.18 -18.32
N ALA A 17 6.28 -29.57 -17.14
CA ALA A 17 7.40 -29.19 -16.27
C ALA A 17 7.08 -29.33 -14.75
N ILE A 18 6.04 -30.08 -14.37
CA ILE A 18 5.72 -30.37 -12.95
C ILE A 18 6.51 -31.60 -12.46
N VAL A 19 7.82 -31.43 -12.24
CA VAL A 19 8.65 -32.38 -11.46
C VAL A 19 9.71 -31.68 -10.58
N ALA A 20 10.08 -30.41 -10.86
CA ALA A 20 11.12 -29.72 -10.09
C ALA A 20 10.61 -28.96 -8.84
N ALA A 21 9.37 -28.46 -8.85
CA ALA A 21 8.80 -27.71 -7.71
C ALA A 21 8.17 -28.62 -6.63
N SER A 22 7.74 -29.82 -7.00
CA SER A 22 7.02 -30.76 -6.13
C SER A 22 7.90 -31.55 -5.15
N ILE A 23 9.22 -31.34 -5.16
CA ILE A 23 10.17 -31.96 -4.20
C ILE A 23 10.44 -31.05 -2.99
N PHE A 24 10.17 -29.74 -3.07
CA PHE A 24 10.36 -28.84 -1.92
C PHE A 24 9.19 -28.89 -0.91
N LEU A 25 8.01 -29.37 -1.34
CA LEU A 25 6.78 -29.44 -0.53
C LEU A 25 6.60 -30.73 0.29
N VAL A 26 7.63 -31.57 0.43
CA VAL A 26 7.53 -32.88 1.14
C VAL A 26 8.52 -33.01 2.32
N PHE A 27 9.30 -31.97 2.63
CA PHE A 27 10.23 -31.97 3.78
C PHE A 27 9.94 -30.91 4.85
N THR A 28 9.03 -29.97 4.61
CA THR A 28 8.43 -29.15 5.67
C THR A 28 7.13 -29.83 6.11
N LYS A 29 7.16 -30.44 7.31
CA LYS A 29 5.93 -30.90 7.99
C LYS A 29 4.90 -29.77 8.04
N ASP A 30 3.62 -30.16 8.04
CA ASP A 30 2.48 -29.25 8.18
C ASP A 30 2.69 -28.24 9.32
N VAL A 31 3.11 -27.05 8.92
CA VAL A 31 2.76 -25.81 9.58
C VAL A 31 1.95 -25.10 8.51
N GLU A 32 0.63 -25.30 8.56
CA GLU A 32 -0.32 -24.33 8.05
C GLU A 32 0.20 -22.98 8.55
N PRO A 33 0.59 -22.04 7.66
CA PRO A 33 1.27 -20.82 8.08
C PRO A 33 0.37 -20.16 9.10
N ALA A 34 0.83 -20.09 10.35
CA ALA A 34 0.02 -19.63 11.45
C ALA A 34 -0.58 -18.31 11.00
N ALA A 35 -1.91 -18.22 10.99
CA ALA A 35 -2.58 -17.01 10.58
C ALA A 35 -2.01 -15.89 11.46
N THR A 36 -1.17 -15.05 10.87
CA THR A 36 -0.87 -13.75 11.44
C THR A 36 -2.22 -13.08 11.52
N ASP A 37 -2.72 -12.85 12.72
CA ASP A 37 -3.97 -12.13 12.97
C ASP A 37 -3.79 -10.71 12.43
N PHE A 38 -3.97 -10.56 11.12
CA PHE A 38 -3.79 -9.32 10.42
C PHE A 38 -4.96 -8.41 10.80
N GLU A 39 -4.67 -7.53 11.75
CA GLU A 39 -5.63 -6.65 12.35
C GLU A 39 -5.97 -5.52 11.36
N LEU A 40 -7.07 -5.71 10.63
CA LEU A 40 -7.64 -4.68 9.75
C LEU A 40 -8.19 -3.47 10.52
N ASP A 41 -8.52 -3.62 11.80
CA ASP A 41 -9.19 -2.55 12.54
C ASP A 41 -8.35 -1.26 12.59
N GLY A 42 -9.06 -0.13 12.55
CA GLY A 42 -8.50 1.21 12.40
C GLY A 42 -8.71 1.83 11.01
N THR A 43 -7.98 2.93 10.77
CA THR A 43 -8.13 3.78 9.58
C THR A 43 -7.09 3.43 8.51
N TRP A 44 -7.55 3.33 7.28
CA TRP A 44 -6.72 3.06 6.11
C TRP A 44 -7.05 4.06 5.00
N LYS A 45 -6.04 4.46 4.23
CA LYS A 45 -6.19 5.31 3.06
C LYS A 45 -6.05 4.46 1.80
N LEU A 46 -6.99 4.63 0.88
CA LEU A 46 -7.05 3.89 -0.39
C LEU A 46 -6.44 4.75 -1.50
N PHE A 47 -5.49 4.17 -2.23
CA PHE A 47 -4.81 4.75 -3.38
C PHE A 47 -5.07 3.92 -4.64
N ASN A 48 -5.24 4.55 -5.80
CA ASN A 48 -5.26 3.86 -7.10
C ASN A 48 -3.81 3.68 -7.59
N TYR A 49 -3.42 2.46 -7.99
CA TYR A 49 -2.09 2.23 -8.51
C TYR A 49 -1.96 2.77 -9.94
N GLY A 50 -0.89 3.51 -10.23
CA GLY A 50 -0.58 4.07 -11.55
C GLY A 50 -1.55 5.13 -12.09
N VAL A 51 -2.50 5.61 -11.27
CA VAL A 51 -3.47 6.65 -11.65
C VAL A 51 -3.61 7.67 -10.53
N PRO A 52 -3.30 8.96 -10.75
CA PRO A 52 -3.51 10.00 -9.74
C PRO A 52 -4.97 10.03 -9.28
N MET A 53 -5.20 10.03 -7.97
CA MET A 53 -6.55 10.14 -7.42
C MET A 53 -7.00 11.60 -7.35
N THR A 54 -8.22 11.85 -7.82
CA THR A 54 -8.90 13.16 -7.70
C THR A 54 -9.57 13.37 -6.35
N ASP A 55 -9.88 12.27 -5.67
CA ASP A 55 -10.62 12.25 -4.41
C ASP A 55 -9.86 11.44 -3.38
N GLU A 56 -9.69 11.97 -2.17
CA GLU A 56 -9.17 11.21 -1.04
C GLU A 56 -10.23 10.20 -0.57
N GLN A 57 -9.82 8.96 -0.32
CA GLN A 57 -10.71 7.89 0.11
C GLN A 57 -10.11 7.18 1.32
N TYR A 58 -10.86 7.10 2.41
CA TYR A 58 -10.47 6.41 3.63
C TYR A 58 -11.46 5.28 3.92
N LEU A 59 -10.95 4.13 4.34
CA LEU A 59 -11.73 3.01 4.86
C LEU A 59 -11.43 2.87 6.36
N VAL A 60 -12.45 2.98 7.19
CA VAL A 60 -12.36 2.78 8.64
C VAL A 60 -13.02 1.46 8.98
N PHE A 61 -12.21 0.48 9.39
CA PHE A 61 -12.64 -0.84 9.84
C PHE A 61 -12.75 -0.82 11.36
N ASN A 62 -13.91 -1.22 11.90
CA ASN A 62 -14.13 -1.36 13.33
C ASN A 62 -15.31 -2.31 13.59
N ASP A 63 -15.19 -3.18 14.59
CA ASP A 63 -16.27 -4.09 15.04
C ASP A 63 -16.90 -4.91 13.89
N GLY A 64 -16.09 -5.38 12.94
CA GLY A 64 -16.54 -6.16 11.77
C GLY A 64 -17.29 -5.36 10.69
N THR A 65 -17.33 -4.03 10.80
CA THR A 65 -17.92 -3.11 9.81
C THR A 65 -16.84 -2.21 9.22
N VAL A 66 -16.93 -1.91 7.92
CA VAL A 66 -16.11 -0.89 7.25
C VAL A 66 -16.98 0.27 6.77
N ASN A 67 -16.52 1.49 7.02
CA ASN A 67 -17.11 2.73 6.55
C ASN A 67 -16.13 3.44 5.61
N GLY A 68 -16.58 3.80 4.41
CA GLY A 68 -15.76 4.45 3.39
C GLY A 68 -16.07 5.93 3.24
N TYR A 69 -15.18 6.79 3.69
CA TYR A 69 -15.29 8.25 3.65
C TYR A 69 -14.55 8.82 2.43
N LYS A 70 -15.03 9.96 1.91
CA LYS A 70 -14.41 10.63 0.77
C LYS A 70 -14.31 12.13 0.99
N ASN A 71 -13.17 12.73 0.60
CA ASN A 71 -12.92 14.17 0.64
C ASN A 71 -13.32 14.86 1.97
N GLY A 72 -13.07 14.17 3.09
CA GLY A 72 -13.39 14.63 4.44
C GLY A 72 -14.87 14.81 4.77
N ASN A 73 -15.76 14.15 4.04
CA ASN A 73 -17.18 14.07 4.39
C ASN A 73 -17.38 13.18 5.63
N ASP A 74 -18.17 13.65 6.61
CA ASP A 74 -18.50 12.93 7.84
C ASP A 74 -19.50 11.76 7.64
N THR A 75 -20.17 11.75 6.48
CA THR A 75 -21.15 10.75 6.10
C THR A 75 -20.47 9.69 5.23
N PRO A 76 -20.48 8.40 5.63
CA PRO A 76 -19.91 7.32 4.82
C PRO A 76 -20.55 7.26 3.43
N SER A 77 -19.71 7.22 2.40
CA SER A 77 -20.13 6.97 1.01
C SER A 77 -20.47 5.50 0.76
N ILE A 78 -19.87 4.61 1.57
CA ILE A 78 -20.19 3.18 1.67
C ILE A 78 -20.16 2.75 3.14
N THR A 79 -21.02 1.81 3.51
CA THR A 79 -20.97 1.07 4.76
C THR A 79 -21.25 -0.40 4.43
N SER A 80 -20.45 -1.32 4.96
CA SER A 80 -20.65 -2.77 4.79
C SER A 80 -20.00 -3.53 5.93
N LYS A 81 -20.54 -4.68 6.31
CA LYS A 81 -19.75 -5.71 6.98
C LYS A 81 -18.59 -6.14 6.11
N PHE A 82 -17.47 -6.51 6.73
CA PHE A 82 -16.33 -7.09 6.03
C PHE A 82 -15.98 -8.48 6.53
N GLU A 83 -15.46 -9.30 5.62
CA GLU A 83 -14.75 -10.54 5.93
C GLU A 83 -13.36 -10.45 5.31
N TYR A 84 -12.32 -10.74 6.09
CA TYR A 84 -10.96 -10.87 5.61
C TYR A 84 -10.43 -12.29 5.85
N SER A 85 -9.72 -12.80 4.87
CA SER A 85 -8.99 -14.05 4.92
C SER A 85 -7.76 -13.91 4.03
N THR A 86 -6.69 -14.68 4.29
CA THR A 86 -5.46 -14.62 3.49
C THR A 86 -5.77 -14.77 1.98
N GLY A 87 -5.57 -13.70 1.21
CA GLY A 87 -5.88 -13.65 -0.22
C GLY A 87 -7.19 -12.96 -0.62
N SER A 88 -8.10 -12.61 0.29
CA SER A 88 -9.41 -12.03 -0.03
C SER A 88 -9.96 -11.07 1.04
N LEU A 89 -10.44 -9.91 0.58
CA LEU A 89 -11.23 -8.94 1.36
C LEU A 89 -12.63 -8.81 0.73
N LYS A 90 -13.68 -9.12 1.49
CA LYS A 90 -15.08 -9.07 1.04
C LYS A 90 -15.85 -7.99 1.76
N LEU A 91 -16.62 -7.20 1.01
CA LEU A 91 -17.61 -6.26 1.52
C LEU A 91 -18.99 -6.91 1.34
N THR A 92 -19.41 -7.69 2.34
CA THR A 92 -20.45 -8.71 2.17
C THR A 92 -21.82 -8.13 1.87
N ASP A 93 -22.19 -6.99 2.46
CA ASP A 93 -23.50 -6.35 2.23
C ASP A 93 -23.58 -5.70 0.83
N LEU A 94 -22.43 -5.45 0.19
CA LEU A 94 -22.32 -4.89 -1.16
C LEU A 94 -22.09 -5.97 -2.24
N GLY A 95 -21.76 -7.20 -1.85
CA GLY A 95 -21.38 -8.28 -2.78
C GLY A 95 -20.07 -8.01 -3.53
N ILE A 96 -19.18 -7.18 -2.98
CA ILE A 96 -17.87 -6.85 -3.56
C ILE A 96 -16.81 -7.75 -2.93
N GLU A 97 -15.93 -8.32 -3.75
CA GLU A 97 -14.75 -9.08 -3.32
C GLU A 97 -13.51 -8.54 -4.04
N TYR A 98 -12.45 -8.31 -3.27
CA TYR A 98 -11.12 -8.00 -3.75
C TYR A 98 -10.20 -9.20 -3.49
N LYS A 99 -9.33 -9.53 -4.45
CA LYS A 99 -8.11 -10.28 -4.10
C LYS A 99 -7.25 -9.37 -3.22
N ALA A 100 -6.75 -9.86 -2.10
CA ALA A 100 -5.95 -9.09 -1.16
C ALA A 100 -4.59 -9.77 -0.92
N ASP A 101 -3.51 -9.13 -1.38
CA ASP A 101 -2.14 -9.54 -1.05
C ASP A 101 -1.63 -8.67 0.11
N GLN A 102 -1.40 -9.29 1.27
CA GLN A 102 -0.75 -8.62 2.40
C GLN A 102 0.74 -8.48 2.12
N ILE A 103 1.22 -7.25 2.06
CA ILE A 103 2.62 -6.92 1.82
C ILE A 103 3.33 -6.69 3.17
N THR A 104 2.73 -5.88 4.03
CA THR A 104 3.13 -5.66 5.43
C THR A 104 1.90 -5.54 6.32
N ASP A 105 2.09 -5.43 7.65
CA ASP A 105 0.98 -5.18 8.59
C ASP A 105 0.33 -3.80 8.43
N ASN A 106 0.92 -2.94 7.58
CA ASN A 106 0.45 -1.59 7.28
C ASN A 106 0.11 -1.37 5.79
N TYR A 107 0.21 -2.40 4.94
CA TYR A 107 -0.06 -2.28 3.51
C TYR A 107 -0.65 -3.57 2.90
N LEU A 108 -1.85 -3.43 2.33
CA LEU A 108 -2.48 -4.41 1.45
C LEU A 108 -2.48 -3.91 0.00
N ALA A 109 -2.11 -4.78 -0.95
CA ALA A 109 -2.43 -4.60 -2.35
C ALA A 109 -3.76 -5.31 -2.67
N LEU A 110 -4.77 -4.53 -3.08
CA LEU A 110 -6.11 -5.02 -3.42
C LEU A 110 -6.30 -5.03 -4.94
N TYR A 111 -6.99 -6.05 -5.47
CA TYR A 111 -7.31 -6.14 -6.90
C TYR A 111 -8.79 -6.41 -7.09
N ASP A 112 -9.45 -5.62 -7.94
CA ASP A 112 -10.85 -5.86 -8.34
C ASP A 112 -10.98 -6.97 -9.40
N SER A 113 -12.21 -7.24 -9.82
CA SER A 113 -12.52 -8.23 -10.87
C SER A 113 -11.99 -7.87 -12.26
N ASN A 114 -11.54 -6.63 -12.48
CA ASN A 114 -10.91 -6.16 -13.71
C ASN A 114 -9.37 -6.19 -13.63
N LEU A 115 -8.80 -6.67 -12.51
CA LEU A 115 -7.38 -6.57 -12.15
C LEU A 115 -6.89 -5.13 -11.98
N THR A 116 -7.79 -4.19 -11.70
CA THR A 116 -7.44 -2.84 -11.24
C THR A 116 -6.82 -2.95 -9.86
N GLU A 117 -5.64 -2.39 -9.70
CA GLU A 117 -4.89 -2.44 -8.45
C GLU A 117 -5.12 -1.19 -7.60
N TYR A 118 -5.28 -1.42 -6.30
CA TYR A 118 -5.37 -0.39 -5.28
C TYR A 118 -4.37 -0.68 -4.16
N ALA A 119 -3.75 0.37 -3.63
CA ALA A 119 -2.97 0.29 -2.42
C ALA A 119 -3.82 0.74 -1.22
N LEU A 120 -4.10 -0.16 -0.29
CA LEU A 120 -4.76 0.15 0.97
C LEU A 120 -3.69 0.23 2.07
N VAL A 121 -3.42 1.45 2.52
CA VAL A 121 -2.27 1.77 3.38
C VAL A 121 -2.76 2.29 4.72
N ARG A 122 -2.18 1.82 5.82
CA ARG A 122 -2.61 2.20 7.17
C ARG A 122 -2.38 3.69 7.40
N SER A 123 -3.32 4.33 8.09
CA SER A 123 -3.32 5.78 8.23
C SER A 123 -3.73 6.23 9.64
N THR A 124 -3.24 7.39 10.06
CA THR A 124 -3.61 8.00 11.35
C THR A 124 -4.99 8.69 11.23
N GLY A 125 -5.61 9.06 12.36
CA GLY A 125 -6.86 9.82 12.37
C GLY A 125 -8.12 8.99 12.09
N ASP A 126 -9.22 9.68 11.81
CA ASP A 126 -10.60 9.15 11.76
C ASP A 126 -11.15 8.94 10.34
N GLY A 127 -10.35 9.21 9.30
CA GLY A 127 -10.76 9.14 7.90
C GLY A 127 -11.68 10.29 7.42
N ILE A 128 -11.99 11.25 8.29
CA ILE A 128 -12.87 12.40 8.01
C ILE A 128 -12.03 13.70 8.04
N ASN A 129 -11.21 13.88 9.06
CA ASN A 129 -10.41 15.08 9.23
C ASN A 129 -9.05 14.94 8.54
N TYR A 130 -8.56 16.05 7.96
CA TYR A 130 -7.17 16.13 7.51
C TYR A 130 -6.22 15.86 8.67
N GLN A 131 -5.29 14.94 8.47
CA GLN A 131 -4.32 14.56 9.48
C GLN A 131 -3.32 15.69 9.71
N ASN A 132 -3.25 16.15 10.96
CA ASN A 132 -2.25 17.12 11.38
C ASN A 132 -1.12 16.36 12.09
N PHE A 133 0.01 16.20 11.39
CA PHE A 133 1.18 15.50 11.91
C PHE A 133 2.13 16.45 12.64
N ASP A 134 2.77 15.98 13.71
CA ASP A 134 3.97 16.64 14.23
C ASP A 134 5.17 16.30 13.32
N TRP A 135 5.40 17.15 12.32
CA TRP A 135 6.48 16.99 11.35
C TRP A 135 7.88 16.95 11.95
N ASN A 136 8.07 17.33 13.23
CA ASN A 136 9.34 17.14 13.93
C ASN A 136 9.67 15.65 14.13
N LEU A 137 8.66 14.76 14.20
CA LEU A 137 8.87 13.32 14.30
C LEU A 137 9.53 12.75 13.03
N LEU A 138 9.30 13.37 11.87
CA LEU A 138 9.92 12.97 10.60
C LEU A 138 11.44 13.16 10.62
N VAL A 139 11.97 14.16 11.34
CA VAL A 139 13.40 14.49 11.36
C VAL A 139 14.23 13.33 11.96
N GLY A 140 15.25 12.87 11.24
CA GLY A 140 16.16 11.79 11.61
C GLY A 140 16.39 10.78 10.47
N THR A 141 17.16 9.73 10.78
CA THR A 141 17.41 8.60 9.88
C THR A 141 16.30 7.56 9.99
N TRP A 142 15.86 7.06 8.86
CA TRP A 142 14.89 5.98 8.72
C TRP A 142 15.46 4.89 7.83
N ASP A 143 15.32 3.63 8.27
CA ASP A 143 15.51 2.47 7.41
C ASP A 143 14.25 2.28 6.56
N VAL A 144 14.42 2.15 5.25
CA VAL A 144 13.30 1.83 4.35
C VAL A 144 13.08 0.32 4.43
N ILE A 145 11.88 -0.09 4.85
CA ILE A 145 11.46 -1.49 4.93
C ILE A 145 10.80 -1.94 3.62
N LEU A 146 10.07 -1.02 2.99
CA LEU A 146 9.30 -1.26 1.77
C LEU A 146 9.48 -0.10 0.79
N HIS A 147 9.59 -0.44 -0.50
CA HIS A 147 9.57 0.51 -1.61
C HIS A 147 8.64 -0.04 -2.70
N GLY A 148 7.48 0.60 -2.89
CA GLY A 148 6.42 0.07 -3.74
C GLY A 148 5.82 -1.19 -3.12
N LYS A 149 6.17 -2.36 -3.65
CA LYS A 149 5.84 -3.69 -3.10
C LYS A 149 7.07 -4.51 -2.72
N ASP A 150 8.26 -4.04 -3.06
CA ASP A 150 9.50 -4.77 -2.85
C ASP A 150 10.06 -4.41 -1.47
N PHE A 151 10.50 -5.42 -0.72
CA PHE A 151 11.19 -5.20 0.54
C PHE A 151 12.55 -4.55 0.26
N ALA A 152 12.75 -3.34 0.80
CA ALA A 152 13.97 -2.60 0.66
C ALA A 152 15.04 -3.17 1.62
N GLY A 153 16.25 -3.39 1.10
CA GLY A 153 17.35 -4.00 1.83
C GLY A 153 18.53 -3.05 1.92
N SER A 154 18.83 -2.54 3.13
CA SER A 154 19.91 -1.55 3.35
C SER A 154 19.69 -0.21 2.63
N GLU A 155 18.43 0.18 2.40
CA GLU A 155 18.08 1.54 1.96
C GLU A 155 17.73 2.42 3.17
N GLN A 156 18.07 3.71 3.11
CA GLN A 156 17.81 4.68 4.18
C GLN A 156 17.34 6.03 3.65
N MET A 157 16.36 6.63 4.31
CA MET A 157 15.97 8.03 4.11
C MET A 157 16.32 8.86 5.34
N ILE A 158 17.11 9.93 5.16
CA ILE A 158 17.47 10.87 6.22
C ILE A 158 16.76 12.20 5.97
N PHE A 159 15.89 12.59 6.89
CA PHE A 159 15.26 13.92 6.88
C PHE A 159 15.98 14.81 7.90
N ASP A 160 16.60 15.90 7.44
CA ASP A 160 17.31 16.87 8.28
C ASP A 160 16.88 18.29 7.93
N GLY A 161 16.18 18.95 8.86
CA GLY A 161 15.62 20.30 8.72
C GLY A 161 14.60 20.41 7.58
N THR A 162 15.09 20.79 6.40
CA THR A 162 14.32 20.92 5.14
C THR A 162 14.96 20.13 3.99
N THR A 163 15.83 19.17 4.31
CA THR A 163 16.56 18.36 3.34
C THR A 163 16.30 16.88 3.56
N VAL A 164 16.19 16.13 2.46
CA VAL A 164 16.02 14.68 2.44
C VAL A 164 17.16 14.06 1.65
N LYS A 165 17.72 12.98 2.19
CA LYS A 165 18.75 12.17 1.53
C LYS A 165 18.30 10.73 1.44
N ASP A 166 18.27 10.20 0.22
CA ASP A 166 17.93 8.81 -0.09
C ASP A 166 19.24 8.05 -0.38
N PHE A 167 19.49 6.98 0.38
CA PHE A 167 20.62 6.07 0.21
C PHE A 167 20.06 4.70 -0.15
N ARG A 168 20.57 4.10 -1.23
CA ARG A 168 20.10 2.80 -1.74
C ARG A 168 21.21 1.76 -1.75
N ASP A 169 20.83 0.49 -1.67
CA ASP A 169 21.73 -0.68 -1.75
C ASP A 169 22.95 -0.62 -0.81
N GLY A 170 22.81 0.00 0.37
CA GLY A 170 23.90 0.19 1.35
C GLY A 170 25.02 1.15 0.91
N ASN A 171 24.79 1.99 -0.10
CA ASN A 171 25.78 2.95 -0.60
C ASN A 171 26.03 4.09 0.40
N THR A 172 27.28 4.53 0.55
CA THR A 172 27.65 5.66 1.42
C THR A 172 27.47 7.03 0.75
N THR A 173 27.15 7.06 -0.54
CA THR A 173 26.81 8.28 -1.29
C THR A 173 25.31 8.30 -1.52
N PRO A 174 24.59 9.40 -1.23
CA PRO A 174 23.16 9.45 -1.46
C PRO A 174 22.85 9.33 -2.96
N TYR A 175 21.84 8.53 -3.29
CA TYR A 175 21.22 8.48 -4.61
C TYR A 175 20.52 9.82 -4.93
N LEU A 176 19.91 10.42 -3.91
CA LEU A 176 19.30 11.75 -3.97
C LEU A 176 19.68 12.56 -2.73
N ASP A 177 20.10 13.81 -2.92
CA ASP A 177 20.27 14.82 -1.86
C ASP A 177 19.49 16.06 -2.32
N SER A 178 18.42 16.41 -1.59
CA SER A 178 17.45 17.41 -2.06
C SER A 178 16.77 18.17 -0.93
N SER A 179 16.26 19.36 -1.24
CA SER A 179 15.30 20.03 -0.37
C SER A 179 13.93 19.36 -0.46
N TYR A 180 13.18 19.36 0.64
CA TYR A 180 11.75 19.05 0.62
C TYR A 180 10.92 20.18 1.22
N THR A 181 9.67 20.28 0.78
CA THR A 181 8.65 21.15 1.37
C THR A 181 7.46 20.33 1.83
N ILE A 182 6.61 20.91 2.68
CA ILE A 182 5.36 20.33 3.15
C ILE A 182 4.25 21.32 2.78
N LYS A 183 3.24 20.84 2.04
CA LYS A 183 2.05 21.61 1.67
C LYS A 183 1.01 21.56 2.80
N ASP A 184 0.14 22.57 2.85
CA ASP A 184 -0.94 22.70 3.84
C ASP A 184 -1.91 21.50 3.87
N ASN A 185 -1.97 20.70 2.80
CA ASN A 185 -2.78 19.48 2.69
C ASN A 185 -2.03 18.18 3.07
N GLY A 186 -0.89 18.28 3.75
CA GLY A 186 -0.12 17.13 4.26
C GLY A 186 0.71 16.38 3.20
N ILE A 187 0.89 16.97 2.02
CA ILE A 187 1.78 16.41 0.98
C ILE A 187 3.21 16.92 1.19
N LEU A 188 4.15 16.00 1.34
CA LEU A 188 5.58 16.27 1.27
C LEU A 188 6.02 16.28 -0.20
N VAL A 189 6.81 17.27 -0.61
CA VAL A 189 7.36 17.37 -1.97
C VAL A 189 8.88 17.33 -1.93
N ILE A 190 9.50 16.39 -2.63
CA ILE A 190 10.95 16.34 -2.82
C ILE A 190 11.31 17.14 -4.07
N GLU A 191 11.75 18.38 -3.87
CA GLU A 191 11.84 19.42 -4.90
C GLU A 191 12.74 19.05 -6.09
N GLY A 192 13.88 18.40 -5.83
CA GLY A 192 14.87 18.10 -6.87
C GLY A 192 14.44 17.05 -7.89
N ILE A 193 13.37 16.30 -7.60
CA ILE A 193 12.76 15.33 -8.52
C ILE A 193 11.25 15.58 -8.76
N GLY A 194 10.67 16.59 -8.10
CA GLY A 194 9.24 16.88 -8.17
C GLY A 194 8.34 15.77 -7.60
N LEU A 195 8.87 14.90 -6.73
CA LEU A 195 8.12 13.76 -6.20
C LEU A 195 7.20 14.22 -5.09
N GLU A 196 5.90 13.94 -5.23
CA GLU A 196 4.88 14.26 -4.25
C GLU A 196 4.45 13.01 -3.47
N LEU A 197 4.57 13.08 -2.15
CA LEU A 197 4.34 11.99 -1.21
C LEU A 197 3.26 12.40 -0.21
N ASN A 198 2.21 11.58 -0.10
CA ASN A 198 1.20 11.73 0.94
C ASN A 198 1.67 11.00 2.21
N LEU A 199 1.82 11.73 3.32
CA LEU A 199 2.12 11.12 4.60
C LEU A 199 0.83 10.48 5.14
N CYS A 200 0.82 9.14 5.22
CA CYS A 200 -0.35 8.38 5.67
C CYS A 200 -0.29 8.09 7.17
N TYR A 201 0.90 7.83 7.69
CA TYR A 201 1.14 7.51 9.10
C TYR A 201 2.45 8.12 9.55
N LEU A 202 2.52 8.63 10.78
CA LEU A 202 3.76 9.08 11.42
C LEU A 202 3.64 8.97 12.94
N ASP A 203 4.50 8.17 13.55
CA ASP A 203 4.82 8.22 14.98
C ASP A 203 6.34 8.35 15.20
N SER A 204 6.81 8.13 16.43
CA SER A 204 8.24 8.21 16.78
C SER A 204 9.15 7.14 16.13
N ASN A 205 8.58 6.03 15.64
CA ASN A 205 9.29 4.83 15.17
C ASN A 205 8.86 4.36 13.76
N LEU A 206 7.66 4.73 13.29
CA LEU A 206 7.09 4.31 12.01
C LEU A 206 6.57 5.52 11.22
N ALA A 207 6.88 5.58 9.93
CA ALA A 207 6.27 6.50 8.99
C ALA A 207 5.88 5.78 7.69
N ILE A 208 4.81 6.22 7.04
CA ILE A 208 4.39 5.68 5.75
C ILE A 208 4.10 6.81 4.78
N LEU A 209 4.85 6.86 3.69
CA LEU A 209 4.73 7.84 2.61
C LEU A 209 4.18 7.14 1.36
N VAL A 210 3.24 7.75 0.64
CA VAL A 210 2.69 7.16 -0.59
C VAL A 210 2.76 8.15 -1.75
N GLU A 211 3.34 7.74 -2.87
CA GLU A 211 3.43 8.57 -4.08
C GLU A 211 2.04 8.92 -4.63
N THR A 212 1.75 10.22 -4.77
CA THR A 212 0.42 10.69 -5.18
C THR A 212 0.03 10.32 -6.61
N HIS A 213 1.02 10.00 -7.45
CA HIS A 213 0.82 9.70 -8.88
C HIS A 213 0.77 8.20 -9.19
N THR A 214 1.44 7.38 -8.39
CA THR A 214 1.64 5.94 -8.66
C THR A 214 1.00 5.03 -7.61
N GLY A 215 0.73 5.54 -6.40
CA GLY A 215 0.28 4.73 -5.27
C GLY A 215 1.40 3.89 -4.63
N TYR A 216 2.66 4.09 -4.99
CA TYR A 216 3.80 3.36 -4.41
C TYR A 216 3.99 3.78 -2.95
N ALA A 217 4.00 2.81 -2.05
CA ALA A 217 4.22 3.04 -0.62
C ALA A 217 5.70 2.91 -0.25
N TYR A 218 6.15 3.78 0.66
CA TYR A 218 7.40 3.67 1.39
C TYR A 218 7.06 3.47 2.86
N GLU A 219 7.37 2.29 3.40
CA GLU A 219 7.26 2.02 4.85
C GLU A 219 8.63 2.22 5.49
N LEU A 220 8.69 3.14 6.45
CA LEU A 220 9.92 3.65 7.05
C LEU A 220 9.94 3.34 8.54
N VAL A 221 11.01 2.70 9.03
CA VAL A 221 11.22 2.46 10.47
C VAL A 221 12.40 3.30 10.96
N LYS A 222 12.25 3.94 12.12
CA LYS A 222 13.27 4.85 12.67
C LYS A 222 14.54 4.08 13.01
N HIS A 223 15.67 4.54 12.47
CA HIS A 223 16.98 3.96 12.78
C HIS A 223 17.33 4.25 14.24
N LYS A 224 17.96 3.27 14.92
CA LYS A 224 18.22 3.29 16.37
C LYS A 224 19.62 3.78 16.75
#